data_AF-A0A093IXA5-F1
#
_entry.id   AF-A0A093IXA5-F1
#
_cell.length_a   1.000
_cell.length_b   1.000
_cell.length_c   1.000
_cell.angle_alpha   90.00
_cell.angle_beta   90.00
_cell.angle_gamma   90.00
#
_symmetry.space_group_name_H-M   'P 1'
#
loop_
_entity.id
_entity.type
_entity.pdbx_description
1 polymer ?
#
loop_
_entity_poly.entity_id
_entity_poly.type
_entity_poly.pdbx_seq_one_letter_code
_entity_poly.pdbx_strand_id
1 'polypeptide(L)'
;EHHHLHLYSCHECLQLENSTIESVRFASAENIPDLPDDQNRKLEEKNEDCLVREIKRVNLAGKPPNVLIYLGSETSKVKFEQVKSVLQECIDTDSYTIYQLHEEQVLKAPWIDNSLLLVIATEKPISEENHKQFIKFLSKGGKILGFSSSFTLDGVQIKRKNKLKKTVNELVVSKMDSTEIKLNLLVSGCVFEEVTKEDTGKIKTLSQLNNADKDTVIVHLTYGDSGGEAILSQAHLELDINSKDVQTEEDFNLLKLSNSKRYEVLKEILVSLGLNCELSEIPPLTPIDLLSSDEEIHLAFLKWLEGNVDAEGLRTSSKVSLKFVSSHESKMEITPSLMPVITEMGSFSSEHFSLRTYQENLQTKKLGKILLFTEVTTTTMNLLDG
;
A
#
# COMPACT_ATOMS: atom_id res chain seq x y z
N GLU A 1 44.26 2.80 23.99
CA GLU A 1 44.19 2.60 22.53
C GLU A 1 42.73 2.50 22.13
N HIS A 2 42.22 3.47 21.37
CA HIS A 2 40.80 3.59 21.02
C HIS A 2 40.58 2.92 19.67
N HIS A 3 39.79 1.84 19.64
CA HIS A 3 39.34 1.23 18.39
C HIS A 3 38.02 1.88 17.98
N HIS A 4 38.09 2.80 17.02
CA HIS A 4 36.93 3.35 16.34
C HIS A 4 36.39 2.31 15.35
N LEU A 5 35.16 1.83 15.59
CA LEU A 5 34.40 1.08 14.60
C LEU A 5 33.88 2.07 13.54
N HIS A 6 34.56 2.10 12.40
CA HIS A 6 34.08 2.80 11.21
C HIS A 6 32.88 2.05 10.61
N LEU A 7 31.70 2.65 10.68
CA LEU A 7 30.56 2.32 9.82
C LEU A 7 30.88 2.81 8.40
N TYR A 8 31.49 1.94 7.59
CA TYR A 8 31.46 2.11 6.14
C TYR A 8 30.07 1.73 5.65
N SER A 9 29.30 2.71 5.17
CA SER A 9 28.14 2.44 4.33
C SER A 9 28.65 1.72 3.08
N CYS A 10 28.25 0.46 2.91
CA CYS A 10 28.63 -0.31 1.74
C CYS A 10 27.98 0.29 0.50
N HIS A 11 28.78 0.61 -0.51
CA HIS A 11 28.33 1.14 -1.80
C HIS A 11 27.40 0.14 -2.54
N GLU A 12 27.40 -1.14 -2.14
CA GLU A 12 26.45 -2.15 -2.62
C GLU A 12 25.04 -1.96 -2.06
N CYS A 13 24.87 -1.47 -0.83
CA CYS A 13 23.54 -1.22 -0.25
C CYS A 13 22.81 -0.08 -0.98
N LEU A 14 23.56 0.95 -1.41
CA LEU A 14 23.03 2.08 -2.18
C LEU A 14 22.65 1.68 -3.62
N GLN A 15 23.29 0.64 -4.16
CA GLN A 15 22.93 0.10 -5.48
C GLN A 15 21.71 -0.84 -5.40
N LEU A 16 21.53 -1.55 -4.29
CA LEU A 16 20.33 -2.37 -4.03
C LEU A 16 19.05 -1.55 -3.86
N GLU A 17 19.13 -0.33 -3.31
CA GLU A 17 18.01 0.63 -3.33
C GLU A 17 17.58 1.04 -4.75
N ASN A 18 18.48 0.93 -5.73
CA ASN A 18 18.23 1.30 -7.13
C ASN A 18 17.90 0.10 -8.04
N SER A 19 17.97 -1.14 -7.54
CA SER A 19 17.69 -2.38 -8.29
C SER A 19 16.35 -2.98 -7.84
N THR A 20 15.26 -2.56 -8.50
CA THR A 20 13.86 -2.80 -8.11
C THR A 20 13.42 -4.27 -7.99
N ILE A 21 14.15 -5.23 -8.56
CA ILE A 21 13.79 -6.66 -8.48
C ILE A 21 14.70 -7.48 -7.56
N GLU A 22 15.94 -7.02 -7.35
CA GLU A 22 16.82 -7.63 -6.36
C GLU A 22 16.36 -7.28 -4.95
N SER A 23 15.88 -6.06 -4.71
CA SER A 23 15.22 -5.69 -3.45
C SER A 23 14.03 -6.60 -3.12
N VAL A 24 13.18 -6.92 -4.10
CA VAL A 24 12.04 -7.86 -3.96
C VAL A 24 12.52 -9.31 -3.72
N ARG A 25 13.61 -9.72 -4.38
CA ARG A 25 14.21 -11.04 -4.19
C ARG A 25 14.81 -11.21 -2.79
N PHE A 26 15.55 -10.22 -2.30
CA PHE A 26 16.11 -10.23 -0.95
C PHE A 26 15.02 -10.12 0.12
N ALA A 27 13.91 -9.41 -0.16
CA ALA A 27 12.76 -9.38 0.72
C ALA A 27 12.06 -10.75 0.90
N SER A 28 12.30 -11.71 0.00
CA SER A 28 11.70 -13.05 -0.02
C SER A 28 12.63 -14.16 0.48
N ALA A 29 13.90 -13.86 0.79
CA ALA A 29 14.92 -14.88 1.08
C ALA A 29 15.02 -15.28 2.56
N GLU A 30 14.28 -14.63 3.46
CA GLU A 30 14.20 -15.01 4.88
C GLU A 30 13.05 -16.01 5.11
N ASN A 31 13.20 -17.23 4.58
CA ASN A 31 12.42 -18.36 5.07
C ASN A 31 12.93 -18.72 6.47
N ILE A 32 12.33 -18.12 7.50
CA ILE A 32 12.47 -18.59 8.88
C ILE A 32 11.82 -19.98 8.93
N PRO A 33 12.49 -21.03 9.44
CA PRO A 33 11.86 -22.34 9.58
C PRO A 33 10.64 -22.24 10.50
N ASP A 34 9.50 -22.75 10.04
CA ASP A 34 8.26 -22.82 10.83
C ASP A 34 8.52 -23.53 12.16
N LEU A 35 8.26 -22.84 13.27
CA LEU A 35 8.20 -23.46 14.59
C LEU A 35 6.90 -24.29 14.68
N PRO A 36 6.91 -25.47 15.32
CA PRO A 36 5.73 -26.32 15.40
C PRO A 36 4.64 -25.67 16.28
N ASP A 37 3.43 -25.57 15.73
CA ASP A 37 2.22 -25.16 16.44
C ASP A 37 1.82 -26.20 17.50
N ASP A 38 2.08 -25.89 18.77
CA ASP A 38 1.53 -26.62 19.91
C ASP A 38 0.14 -26.07 20.26
N GLN A 39 -0.92 -26.54 19.58
CA GLN A 39 -2.29 -26.36 20.08
C GLN A 39 -3.16 -27.60 19.89
N ASN A 40 -3.00 -28.54 20.81
CA ASN A 40 -4.01 -29.53 21.14
C ASN A 40 -4.88 -28.96 22.27
N ARG A 41 -5.92 -28.19 21.93
CA ARG A 41 -7.00 -27.89 22.89
C ARG A 41 -8.34 -27.82 22.17
N LYS A 42 -9.12 -28.89 22.31
CA LYS A 42 -10.55 -28.92 22.01
C LYS A 42 -11.27 -27.84 22.83
N LEU A 43 -11.96 -26.94 22.16
CA LEU A 43 -13.13 -26.27 22.71
C LEU A 43 -14.15 -26.11 21.57
N GLU A 44 -15.28 -26.78 21.72
CA GLU A 44 -16.47 -26.55 20.90
C GLU A 44 -17.11 -25.24 21.35
N GLU A 45 -17.34 -24.29 20.43
CA GLU A 45 -18.42 -23.31 20.59
C GLU A 45 -18.82 -22.67 19.25
N LYS A 46 -20.05 -23.04 18.86
CA LYS A 46 -21.08 -22.42 17.99
C LYS A 46 -20.73 -21.27 17.01
N ASN A 47 -20.92 -21.62 15.73
CA ASN A 47 -21.57 -20.88 14.64
C ASN A 47 -22.04 -19.43 14.92
N GLU A 48 -21.24 -18.46 14.49
CA GLU A 48 -21.64 -17.29 13.69
C GLU A 48 -20.36 -16.71 13.04
N ASP A 49 -20.07 -17.04 11.78
CA ASP A 49 -19.31 -16.17 10.87
C ASP A 49 -19.16 -16.77 9.46
N CYS A 50 -19.73 -16.11 8.45
CA CYS A 50 -19.62 -16.52 7.05
C CYS A 50 -19.20 -15.38 6.10
N LEU A 51 -18.55 -14.31 6.58
CA LEU A 51 -18.19 -13.17 5.71
C LEU A 51 -16.74 -12.66 5.83
N VAL A 52 -15.78 -13.45 6.33
CA VAL A 52 -14.39 -12.97 6.51
C VAL A 52 -13.32 -13.86 5.85
N ARG A 53 -13.64 -14.54 4.75
CA ARG A 53 -12.67 -15.40 4.03
C ARG A 53 -11.97 -14.78 2.82
N GLU A 54 -12.31 -13.54 2.41
CA GLU A 54 -11.72 -12.93 1.21
C GLU A 54 -10.55 -11.96 1.45
N ILE A 55 -10.20 -11.68 2.70
CA ILE A 55 -9.07 -10.80 3.03
C ILE A 55 -8.00 -11.62 3.73
N LYS A 56 -7.11 -12.28 2.98
CA LYS A 56 -5.77 -12.68 3.48
C LYS A 56 -4.85 -13.15 2.35
N ARG A 57 -4.49 -12.20 1.48
CA ARG A 57 -3.09 -12.04 1.07
C ARG A 57 -2.47 -10.88 1.84
N VAL A 58 -2.57 -10.94 3.17
CA VAL A 58 -1.79 -10.06 4.02
C VAL A 58 -0.42 -10.70 4.12
N ASN A 59 0.61 -9.99 3.68
CA ASN A 59 1.99 -10.41 3.86
C ASN A 59 2.23 -10.67 5.36
N LEU A 60 2.43 -11.93 5.74
CA LEU A 60 2.76 -12.36 7.10
C LEU A 60 4.08 -11.74 7.63
N ALA A 61 4.84 -11.05 6.77
CA ALA A 61 6.13 -10.44 7.06
C ALA A 61 6.06 -8.94 7.42
N GLY A 62 4.88 -8.35 7.60
CA GLY A 62 4.74 -6.93 7.95
C GLY A 62 5.20 -5.93 6.88
N LYS A 63 5.43 -6.39 5.64
CA LYS A 63 5.83 -5.56 4.50
C LYS A 63 4.61 -5.09 3.70
N PRO A 64 4.54 -3.81 3.31
CA PRO A 64 3.43 -3.28 2.52
C PRO A 64 3.30 -4.04 1.18
N PRO A 65 2.08 -4.28 0.66
CA PRO A 65 1.89 -4.93 -0.63
C PRO A 65 2.48 -4.11 -1.79
N ASN A 66 3.01 -4.81 -2.81
CA ASN A 66 3.63 -4.14 -3.95
C ASN A 66 2.64 -3.87 -5.09
N VAL A 67 2.68 -2.65 -5.63
CA VAL A 67 2.01 -2.24 -6.86
C VAL A 67 3.07 -2.02 -7.94
N LEU A 68 2.92 -2.67 -9.09
CA LEU A 68 3.89 -2.60 -10.18
C LEU A 68 3.33 -1.79 -11.36
N ILE A 69 4.13 -0.92 -11.95
CA ILE A 69 3.78 -0.15 -13.15
C ILE A 69 4.63 -0.61 -14.33
N TYR A 70 3.98 -1.12 -15.38
CA TYR A 70 4.59 -1.54 -16.63
C TYR A 70 4.28 -0.53 -17.75
N LEU A 71 5.33 0.04 -18.35
CA LEU A 71 5.24 1.04 -19.44
C LEU A 71 5.67 0.48 -20.81
N GLY A 72 5.91 -0.82 -20.91
CA GLY A 72 6.46 -1.44 -22.12
C GLY A 72 7.91 -1.04 -22.38
N SER A 73 8.26 -0.97 -23.67
CA SER A 73 9.60 -0.62 -24.14
C SER A 73 9.97 0.87 -23.91
N GLU A 74 9.09 1.66 -23.32
CA GLU A 74 9.27 3.09 -23.12
C GLU A 74 9.90 3.37 -21.75
N THR A 75 11.14 3.82 -21.75
CA THR A 75 11.88 4.19 -20.52
C THR A 75 11.59 5.62 -20.06
N SER A 76 10.43 6.17 -20.41
CA SER A 76 10.08 7.54 -20.08
C SER A 76 9.80 7.67 -18.58
N LYS A 77 10.81 8.16 -17.84
CA LYS A 77 10.68 8.49 -16.42
C LYS A 77 9.52 9.46 -16.15
N VAL A 78 9.24 10.35 -17.10
CA VAL A 78 8.15 11.33 -16.99
C VAL A 78 6.79 10.65 -16.90
N LYS A 79 6.52 9.64 -17.75
CA LYS A 79 5.26 8.90 -17.70
C LYS A 79 5.14 8.06 -16.44
N PHE A 80 6.24 7.44 -16.00
CA PHE A 80 6.25 6.68 -14.75
C PHE A 80 5.88 7.55 -13.56
N GLU A 81 6.55 8.69 -13.39
CA GLU A 81 6.26 9.61 -12.28
C GLU A 81 4.84 10.16 -12.38
N GLN A 82 4.32 10.44 -13.58
CA GLN A 82 2.95 10.89 -13.76
C GLN A 82 1.93 9.85 -13.26
N VAL A 83 2.02 8.60 -13.72
CA VAL A 83 1.11 7.53 -13.29
C VAL A 83 1.27 7.27 -11.79
N LYS A 84 2.52 7.26 -11.31
CA LYS A 84 2.83 7.08 -9.89
C LYS A 84 2.19 8.17 -9.02
N SER A 85 2.33 9.45 -9.38
CA SER A 85 1.72 10.56 -8.62
C SER A 85 0.21 10.44 -8.54
N VAL A 86 -0.46 10.10 -9.66
CA VAL A 86 -1.92 9.91 -9.66
C VAL A 86 -2.33 8.75 -8.75
N LEU A 87 -1.58 7.64 -8.76
CA LEU A 87 -1.84 6.51 -7.87
C LEU A 87 -1.60 6.87 -6.39
N GLN A 88 -0.52 7.58 -6.07
CA GLN A 88 -0.20 8.03 -4.71
C GLN A 88 -1.24 9.00 -4.14
N GLU A 89 -1.94 9.76 -4.98
CA GLU A 89 -3.07 10.59 -4.55
C GLU A 89 -4.35 9.77 -4.30
N CYS A 90 -4.40 8.53 -4.79
CA CYS A 90 -5.55 7.64 -4.66
C CYS A 90 -5.39 6.61 -3.53
N ILE A 91 -4.18 6.10 -3.30
CA ILE A 91 -3.88 5.04 -2.34
C ILE A 91 -3.07 5.59 -1.17
N ASP A 92 -3.18 4.95 -0.02
CA ASP A 92 -2.34 5.27 1.13
C ASP A 92 -0.85 4.98 0.84
N THR A 93 -0.02 6.02 0.86
CA THR A 93 1.41 5.94 0.56
C THR A 93 2.19 5.13 1.58
N ASP A 94 1.67 4.98 2.79
CA ASP A 94 2.33 4.23 3.87
C ASP A 94 1.95 2.74 3.84
N SER A 95 0.80 2.42 3.22
CA SER A 95 0.30 1.05 3.10
C SER A 95 0.81 0.30 1.86
N TYR A 96 1.27 1.00 0.82
CA TYR A 96 1.64 0.39 -0.46
C TYR A 96 2.98 0.88 -0.99
N THR A 97 3.74 -0.02 -1.63
CA THR A 97 4.96 0.36 -2.34
C THR A 97 4.78 0.25 -3.85
N ILE A 98 5.08 1.35 -4.57
CA ILE A 98 4.93 1.43 -6.02
C ILE A 98 6.29 1.31 -6.71
N TYR A 99 6.44 0.32 -7.60
CA TYR A 99 7.66 0.08 -8.37
C TYR A 99 7.43 0.09 -9.88
N GLN A 100 8.47 0.46 -10.64
CA GLN A 100 8.48 0.28 -12.09
C GLN A 100 8.89 -1.16 -12.45
N LEU A 101 8.09 -1.83 -13.28
CA LEU A 101 8.41 -3.13 -13.87
C LEU A 101 8.92 -2.91 -15.31
N HIS A 102 10.21 -3.14 -15.52
CA HIS A 102 10.81 -3.05 -16.85
C HIS A 102 10.53 -4.30 -17.68
N GLU A 103 10.54 -4.15 -19.00
CA GLU A 103 10.25 -5.24 -19.95
C GLU A 103 11.15 -6.47 -19.76
N GLU A 104 12.44 -6.26 -19.51
CA GLU A 104 13.41 -7.32 -19.24
C GLU A 104 13.19 -8.05 -17.91
N GLN A 105 12.46 -7.43 -16.98
CA GLN A 105 12.19 -7.97 -15.65
C GLN A 105 10.91 -8.79 -15.60
N VAL A 106 10.00 -8.64 -16.58
CA VAL A 106 8.73 -9.39 -16.64
C VAL A 106 8.97 -10.90 -16.64
N LEU A 107 10.02 -11.36 -17.31
CA LEU A 107 10.37 -12.78 -17.38
C LEU A 107 11.22 -13.26 -16.18
N LYS A 108 11.70 -12.34 -15.34
CA LYS A 108 12.55 -12.66 -14.18
C LYS A 108 11.67 -12.81 -12.93
N ALA A 109 11.83 -13.91 -12.19
CA ALA A 109 11.21 -14.08 -10.88
C ALA A 109 11.79 -13.05 -9.87
N PRO A 110 11.08 -12.69 -8.77
CA PRO A 110 9.83 -13.26 -8.25
C PRO A 110 8.67 -12.25 -8.12
N TRP A 111 8.43 -11.38 -9.10
CA TRP A 111 7.43 -10.32 -8.96
C TRP A 111 5.98 -10.84 -8.87
N ILE A 112 5.64 -11.91 -9.60
CA ILE A 112 4.28 -12.49 -9.69
C ILE A 112 3.71 -12.87 -8.32
N ASP A 113 4.55 -13.39 -7.43
CA ASP A 113 4.12 -13.90 -6.12
C ASP A 113 4.11 -12.79 -5.05
N ASN A 114 4.74 -11.65 -5.33
CA ASN A 114 4.95 -10.55 -4.38
C ASN A 114 4.19 -9.27 -4.76
N SER A 115 3.42 -9.26 -5.84
CA SER A 115 2.66 -8.10 -6.30
C SER A 115 1.16 -8.29 -6.08
N LEU A 116 0.51 -7.24 -5.54
CA LEU A 116 -0.93 -7.19 -5.41
C LEU A 116 -1.59 -6.77 -6.74
N LEU A 117 -1.10 -5.67 -7.32
CA LEU A 117 -1.64 -5.03 -8.52
C LEU A 117 -0.54 -4.82 -9.56
N LEU A 118 -0.84 -5.13 -10.82
CA LEU A 118 -0.04 -4.75 -11.98
C LEU A 118 -0.80 -3.71 -12.82
N VAL A 119 -0.22 -2.52 -12.93
CA VAL A 119 -0.71 -1.42 -13.76
C VAL A 119 0.01 -1.44 -15.11
N ILE A 120 -0.74 -1.58 -16.20
CA ILE A 120 -0.21 -1.60 -17.57
C ILE A 120 -0.60 -0.28 -18.23
N ALA A 121 0.37 0.59 -18.49
CA ALA A 121 0.15 1.91 -19.11
C ALA A 121 0.98 2.08 -20.38
N THR A 122 0.66 1.29 -21.42
CA THR A 122 1.36 1.33 -22.70
C THR A 122 0.45 1.06 -23.90
N GLU A 123 0.43 2.00 -24.84
CA GLU A 123 -0.29 1.86 -26.13
C GLU A 123 0.43 0.92 -27.10
N LYS A 124 1.73 0.66 -26.87
CA LYS A 124 2.53 -0.24 -27.72
C LYS A 124 2.09 -1.68 -27.52
N PRO A 125 2.17 -2.54 -28.56
CA PRO A 125 1.87 -3.95 -28.42
C PRO A 125 2.84 -4.60 -27.43
N ILE A 126 2.28 -5.44 -26.55
CA ILE A 126 3.03 -6.22 -25.57
C ILE A 126 3.52 -7.51 -26.25
N SER A 127 4.76 -7.93 -25.98
CA SER A 127 5.28 -9.20 -26.51
C SER A 127 4.47 -10.40 -26.02
N GLU A 128 4.41 -11.47 -26.81
CA GLU A 128 3.65 -12.67 -26.46
C GLU A 128 4.15 -13.32 -25.17
N GLU A 129 5.46 -13.28 -24.91
CA GLU A 129 6.06 -13.82 -23.70
C GLU A 129 5.63 -13.05 -22.45
N ASN A 130 5.61 -11.72 -22.52
CA ASN A 130 5.17 -10.86 -21.42
C ASN A 130 3.67 -11.00 -21.19
N HIS A 131 2.89 -11.07 -22.28
CA HIS A 131 1.46 -11.32 -22.20
C HIS A 131 1.17 -12.64 -21.47
N LYS A 132 1.87 -13.73 -21.78
CA LYS A 132 1.75 -15.02 -21.08
C LYS A 132 2.06 -14.91 -19.58
N GLN A 133 3.03 -14.08 -19.17
CA GLN A 133 3.30 -13.85 -17.74
C GLN A 133 2.18 -13.07 -17.06
N PHE A 134 1.58 -12.08 -17.72
CA PHE A 134 0.45 -11.34 -17.18
C PHE A 134 -0.78 -12.23 -17.00
N ILE A 135 -1.04 -13.11 -17.97
CA ILE A 135 -2.08 -14.14 -17.85
C ILE A 135 -1.77 -15.12 -16.71
N LYS A 136 -0.52 -15.54 -16.55
CA LYS A 136 -0.08 -16.39 -15.42
C LYS A 136 -0.32 -15.69 -14.08
N PHE A 137 -0.05 -14.39 -13.98
CA PHE A 137 -0.32 -13.60 -12.79
C PHE A 137 -1.82 -13.57 -12.46
N LEU A 138 -2.69 -13.31 -13.45
CA LEU A 138 -4.14 -13.40 -13.29
C LEU A 138 -4.60 -14.79 -12.87
N SER A 139 -4.04 -15.86 -13.47
CA SER A 139 -4.41 -17.25 -13.12
C SER A 139 -4.12 -17.62 -11.67
N LYS A 140 -3.17 -16.90 -11.03
CA LYS A 140 -2.86 -17.03 -9.61
C LYS A 140 -3.72 -16.11 -8.73
N GLY A 141 -4.73 -15.42 -9.25
CA GLY A 141 -5.53 -14.46 -8.49
C GLY A 141 -4.88 -13.07 -8.37
N GLY A 142 -3.94 -12.73 -9.25
CA GLY A 142 -3.41 -11.37 -9.36
C GLY A 142 -4.44 -10.40 -9.92
N LYS A 143 -4.20 -9.10 -9.75
CA LYS A 143 -5.10 -8.02 -10.19
C LYS A 143 -4.41 -7.15 -11.23
N ILE A 144 -5.07 -6.82 -12.34
CA ILE A 144 -4.50 -5.97 -13.39
C ILE A 144 -5.35 -4.72 -13.61
N LEU A 145 -4.69 -3.57 -13.74
CA LEU A 145 -5.31 -2.31 -14.17
C LEU A 145 -4.64 -1.83 -15.46
N GLY A 146 -5.40 -1.76 -16.55
CA GLY A 146 -4.92 -1.25 -17.83
C GLY A 146 -5.30 0.22 -18.05
N PHE A 147 -4.32 1.09 -18.23
CA PHE A 147 -4.50 2.49 -18.61
C PHE A 147 -4.15 2.69 -20.08
N SER A 148 -5.16 2.98 -20.90
CA SER A 148 -5.05 3.22 -22.35
C SER A 148 -4.11 2.23 -23.05
N SER A 149 -4.19 0.97 -22.62
CA SER A 149 -3.20 -0.04 -22.98
C SER A 149 -3.64 -0.88 -24.16
N SER A 150 -2.67 -1.50 -24.85
CA SER A 150 -2.92 -2.50 -25.89
C SER A 150 -3.22 -3.91 -25.34
N PHE A 151 -3.14 -4.08 -24.01
CA PHE A 151 -3.40 -5.36 -23.37
C PHE A 151 -4.86 -5.78 -23.53
N THR A 152 -5.07 -7.05 -23.85
CA THR A 152 -6.40 -7.66 -23.98
C THR A 152 -6.41 -9.01 -23.29
N LEU A 153 -7.62 -9.45 -22.97
CA LEU A 153 -7.92 -10.74 -22.39
C LEU A 153 -8.94 -11.43 -23.28
N ASP A 154 -8.99 -12.76 -23.21
CA ASP A 154 -9.95 -13.55 -23.96
C ASP A 154 -11.37 -13.03 -23.70
N GLY A 155 -12.12 -12.81 -24.79
CA GLY A 155 -13.49 -12.29 -24.76
C GLY A 155 -13.64 -10.81 -25.10
N VAL A 156 -12.55 -10.01 -25.07
CA VAL A 156 -12.59 -8.59 -25.46
C VAL A 156 -11.56 -8.27 -26.54
N GLN A 157 -12.01 -7.58 -27.60
CA GLN A 157 -11.15 -7.05 -28.65
C GLN A 157 -11.10 -5.53 -28.61
N ILE A 158 -9.93 -4.97 -28.90
CA ILE A 158 -9.74 -3.52 -29.03
C ILE A 158 -9.97 -3.12 -30.49
N LYS A 159 -10.91 -2.20 -30.71
CA LYS A 159 -11.17 -1.58 -32.02
C LYS A 159 -10.70 -0.14 -32.04
N ARG A 160 -9.95 0.22 -33.08
CA ARG A 160 -9.47 1.60 -33.28
C ARG A 160 -10.55 2.46 -33.94
N LYS A 161 -10.91 3.57 -33.30
CA LYS A 161 -11.77 4.62 -33.83
C LYS A 161 -10.98 5.92 -33.88
N ASN A 162 -10.32 6.18 -35.02
CA ASN A 162 -9.44 7.35 -35.20
C ASN A 162 -10.11 8.71 -34.90
N LYS A 163 -11.45 8.80 -35.02
CA LYS A 163 -12.23 10.00 -34.68
C LYS A 163 -12.19 10.36 -33.18
N LEU A 164 -11.94 9.37 -32.32
CA LEU A 164 -11.93 9.50 -30.87
C LEU A 164 -10.52 9.74 -30.31
N LYS A 165 -9.50 9.74 -31.17
CA LYS A 165 -8.11 9.80 -30.72
C LYS A 165 -7.80 11.18 -30.14
N LYS A 166 -7.39 11.22 -28.87
CA LYS A 166 -7.05 12.45 -28.15
C LYS A 166 -8.17 13.50 -28.16
N THR A 167 -9.42 13.07 -28.15
CA THR A 167 -10.56 13.95 -27.98
C THR A 167 -11.14 13.78 -26.58
N VAL A 168 -11.62 14.88 -26.00
CA VAL A 168 -12.38 14.84 -24.76
C VAL A 168 -13.79 14.41 -25.08
N ASN A 169 -14.25 13.34 -24.43
CA ASN A 169 -15.59 12.80 -24.63
C ASN A 169 -16.27 12.68 -23.26
N GLU A 170 -17.60 12.79 -23.24
CA GLU A 170 -18.38 12.49 -22.06
C GLU A 170 -18.55 10.97 -21.90
N LEU A 171 -18.22 10.47 -20.71
CA LEU A 171 -18.34 9.08 -20.31
C LEU A 171 -19.44 8.95 -19.26
N VAL A 172 -20.18 7.85 -19.34
CA VAL A 172 -21.06 7.38 -18.29
C VAL A 172 -20.38 6.19 -17.63
N VAL A 173 -20.06 6.30 -16.35
CA VAL A 173 -19.46 5.23 -15.54
C VAL A 173 -20.53 4.69 -14.60
N SER A 174 -20.76 3.38 -14.66
CA SER A 174 -21.66 2.67 -13.76
C SER A 174 -20.89 2.20 -12.54
N LYS A 175 -21.27 2.74 -11.38
CA LYS A 175 -20.74 2.34 -10.08
C LYS A 175 -21.17 0.95 -9.65
N MET A 176 -20.52 0.43 -8.61
CA MET A 176 -20.90 -0.82 -7.97
C MET A 176 -22.31 -0.77 -7.33
N ASP A 177 -22.73 0.40 -6.83
CA ASP A 177 -24.06 0.66 -6.27
C ASP A 177 -25.15 0.92 -7.34
N SER A 178 -24.82 0.72 -8.62
CA SER A 178 -25.67 0.99 -9.79
C SER A 178 -25.99 2.48 -10.03
N THR A 179 -25.30 3.42 -9.35
CA THR A 179 -25.38 4.83 -9.71
C THR A 179 -24.50 5.14 -10.92
N GLU A 180 -24.88 6.17 -11.69
CA GLU A 180 -24.13 6.60 -12.87
C GLU A 180 -23.40 7.92 -12.60
N ILE A 181 -22.09 7.94 -12.85
CA ILE A 181 -21.29 9.17 -12.88
C ILE A 181 -21.08 9.58 -14.33
N LYS A 182 -21.38 10.85 -14.62
CA LYS A 182 -20.99 11.50 -15.87
C LYS A 182 -19.78 12.38 -15.67
N LEU A 183 -18.75 12.14 -16.48
CA LEU A 183 -17.50 12.90 -16.48
C LEU A 183 -16.90 12.97 -17.88
N ASN A 184 -16.09 14.00 -18.14
CA ASN A 184 -15.39 14.16 -19.40
C ASN A 184 -13.93 13.74 -19.24
N LEU A 185 -13.44 12.86 -20.11
CA LEU A 185 -12.04 12.41 -20.12
C LEU A 185 -11.49 12.34 -21.55
N LEU A 186 -10.16 12.37 -21.64
CA LEU A 186 -9.44 12.07 -22.88
C LEU A 186 -9.53 10.57 -23.16
N VAL A 187 -9.79 10.19 -24.41
CA VAL A 187 -9.85 8.78 -24.84
C VAL A 187 -8.66 8.45 -25.75
N SER A 188 -8.13 7.24 -25.63
CA SER A 188 -6.98 6.74 -26.41
C SER A 188 -7.25 6.67 -27.93
N GLY A 189 -8.52 6.72 -28.34
CA GLY A 189 -8.98 6.46 -29.69
C GLY A 189 -9.30 4.99 -29.97
N CYS A 190 -9.35 4.16 -28.93
CA CYS A 190 -9.78 2.78 -29.01
C CYS A 190 -11.01 2.50 -28.14
N VAL A 191 -11.78 1.50 -28.50
CA VAL A 191 -12.97 1.03 -27.78
C VAL A 191 -12.94 -0.48 -27.65
N PHE A 192 -13.63 -1.02 -26.64
CA PHE A 192 -13.73 -2.46 -26.42
C PHE A 192 -14.98 -3.02 -27.10
N GLU A 193 -14.81 -4.14 -27.81
CA GLU A 193 -15.89 -4.94 -28.37
C GLU A 193 -15.81 -6.37 -27.82
N GLU A 194 -16.95 -6.90 -27.39
CA GLU A 194 -17.06 -8.28 -26.90
C GLU A 194 -17.11 -9.27 -28.08
N VAL A 195 -16.21 -10.26 -28.10
CA VAL A 195 -16.01 -11.15 -29.27
C VAL A 195 -17.00 -12.33 -29.25
N THR A 196 -17.44 -12.78 -28.07
CA THR A 196 -18.30 -13.97 -27.92
C THR A 196 -19.31 -13.82 -26.78
N LYS A 197 -20.60 -13.96 -27.09
CA LYS A 197 -21.71 -13.85 -26.13
C LYS A 197 -21.88 -15.04 -25.18
N GLU A 198 -21.02 -16.06 -25.25
CA GLU A 198 -21.14 -17.28 -24.43
C GLU A 198 -20.50 -17.13 -23.04
N ASP A 199 -19.60 -16.16 -22.85
CA ASP A 199 -18.87 -15.89 -21.60
C ASP A 199 -19.44 -14.68 -20.81
N THR A 200 -20.73 -14.39 -20.97
CA THR A 200 -21.44 -13.20 -20.41
C THR A 200 -21.32 -13.01 -18.89
N GLY A 201 -20.83 -14.00 -18.13
CA GLY A 201 -20.57 -13.86 -16.69
C GLY A 201 -19.19 -13.30 -16.32
N LYS A 202 -18.24 -13.29 -17.27
CA LYS A 202 -16.84 -12.89 -17.01
C LYS A 202 -16.55 -11.44 -17.33
N ILE A 203 -17.40 -10.78 -18.12
CA ILE A 203 -17.18 -9.44 -18.65
C ILE A 203 -18.29 -8.51 -18.16
N LYS A 204 -17.91 -7.47 -17.41
CA LYS A 204 -18.81 -6.39 -16.96
C LYS A 204 -18.37 -5.08 -17.57
N THR A 205 -19.25 -4.43 -18.32
CA THR A 205 -19.02 -3.06 -18.78
C THR A 205 -19.13 -2.09 -17.60
N LEU A 206 -18.07 -1.33 -17.34
CA LEU A 206 -18.06 -0.29 -16.30
C LEU A 206 -18.31 1.11 -16.87
N SER A 207 -17.93 1.36 -18.13
CA SER A 207 -18.14 2.68 -18.73
C SER A 207 -18.37 2.64 -20.22
N GLN A 208 -19.27 3.53 -20.66
CA GLN A 208 -19.63 3.76 -22.06
C GLN A 208 -19.50 5.25 -22.41
N LEU A 209 -19.16 5.55 -23.65
CA LEU A 209 -19.23 6.91 -24.19
C LEU A 209 -20.68 7.33 -24.37
N ASN A 210 -20.99 8.59 -24.08
CA ASN A 210 -22.28 9.18 -24.41
C ASN A 210 -22.34 9.55 -25.92
N ASN A 211 -22.16 8.55 -26.79
CA ASN A 211 -22.28 8.67 -28.22
C ASN A 211 -23.42 7.77 -28.75
N ALA A 212 -23.77 7.92 -30.02
CA ALA A 212 -24.86 7.15 -30.62
C ALA A 212 -24.64 5.62 -30.56
N ASP A 213 -23.38 5.19 -30.61
CA ASP A 213 -22.99 3.78 -30.61
C ASP A 213 -22.89 3.18 -29.19
N LYS A 214 -22.94 4.01 -28.13
CA LYS A 214 -22.63 3.65 -26.74
C LYS A 214 -21.34 2.84 -26.59
N ASP A 215 -20.27 3.34 -27.21
CA ASP A 215 -18.98 2.67 -27.25
C ASP A 215 -18.45 2.35 -25.86
N THR A 216 -18.06 1.10 -25.62
CA THR A 216 -17.51 0.67 -24.33
C THR A 216 -16.03 1.06 -24.20
N VAL A 217 -15.68 1.68 -23.09
CA VAL A 217 -14.33 2.24 -22.85
C VAL A 217 -13.71 1.77 -21.54
N ILE A 218 -14.49 1.27 -20.58
CA ILE A 218 -13.96 0.60 -19.39
C ILE A 218 -14.68 -0.72 -19.21
N VAL A 219 -13.91 -1.80 -19.07
CA VAL A 219 -14.41 -3.17 -18.83
C VAL A 219 -13.75 -3.76 -17.59
N HIS A 220 -14.51 -4.56 -16.85
CA HIS A 220 -14.05 -5.41 -15.77
C HIS A 220 -14.17 -6.87 -16.21
N LEU A 221 -13.07 -7.61 -16.05
CA LEU A 221 -12.89 -8.97 -16.53
C LEU A 221 -12.46 -9.86 -15.36
N THR A 222 -13.17 -10.96 -15.13
CA THR A 222 -12.75 -12.00 -14.20
C THR A 222 -12.03 -13.12 -14.94
N TYR A 223 -10.95 -13.63 -14.35
CA TYR A 223 -10.07 -14.62 -14.98
C TYR A 223 -9.74 -15.77 -14.02
N GLY A 224 -10.13 -16.98 -14.44
CA GLY A 224 -9.90 -18.23 -13.70
C GLY A 224 -10.68 -18.32 -12.38
N ASP A 225 -10.53 -19.45 -11.70
CA ASP A 225 -11.24 -19.74 -10.44
C ASP A 225 -10.51 -19.24 -9.19
N SER A 226 -9.30 -18.69 -9.37
CA SER A 226 -8.45 -18.19 -8.27
C SER A 226 -8.70 -16.72 -7.93
N GLY A 227 -9.79 -16.12 -8.43
CA GLY A 227 -10.16 -14.72 -8.16
C GLY A 227 -9.31 -13.68 -8.90
N GLY A 228 -8.75 -14.02 -10.07
CA GLY A 228 -8.01 -13.09 -10.90
C GLY A 228 -8.95 -12.06 -11.52
N GLU A 229 -8.58 -10.78 -11.49
CA GLU A 229 -9.42 -9.71 -12.03
C GLU A 229 -8.59 -8.70 -12.82
N ALA A 230 -9.17 -8.18 -13.89
CA ALA A 230 -8.57 -7.13 -14.70
C ALA A 230 -9.60 -6.05 -15.02
N ILE A 231 -9.25 -4.80 -14.74
CA ILE A 231 -10.01 -3.64 -15.22
C ILE A 231 -9.20 -2.97 -16.31
N LEU A 232 -9.76 -2.86 -17.51
CA LEU A 232 -9.10 -2.24 -18.66
C LEU A 232 -9.83 -0.97 -19.04
N SER A 233 -9.11 0.15 -19.13
CA SER A 233 -9.62 1.46 -19.51
C SER A 233 -8.96 1.95 -20.80
N GLN A 234 -9.77 2.42 -21.75
CA GLN A 234 -9.32 3.23 -22.90
C GLN A 234 -9.54 4.73 -22.66
N ALA A 235 -10.10 5.10 -21.52
CA ALA A 235 -10.13 6.47 -21.03
C ALA A 235 -8.88 6.72 -20.18
N HIS A 236 -8.27 7.89 -20.37
CA HIS A 236 -7.07 8.27 -19.65
C HIS A 236 -7.41 8.75 -18.22
N LEU A 237 -7.43 7.80 -17.28
CA LEU A 237 -7.59 8.07 -15.85
C LEU A 237 -6.26 8.50 -15.19
N GLU A 238 -5.15 8.12 -15.81
CA GLU A 238 -3.78 8.32 -15.37
C GLU A 238 -3.17 9.67 -15.78
N LEU A 239 -3.82 10.41 -16.68
CA LEU A 239 -3.33 11.70 -17.14
C LEU A 239 -3.79 12.82 -16.20
N ASP A 240 -2.83 13.65 -15.78
CA ASP A 240 -3.11 14.95 -15.18
C ASP A 240 -3.71 15.91 -16.22
N ILE A 241 -4.58 16.80 -15.76
CA ILE A 241 -5.27 17.83 -16.55
C ILE A 241 -4.27 18.78 -17.20
N ASN A 242 -3.10 18.98 -16.58
CA ASN A 242 -2.02 19.80 -17.12
C ASN A 242 -1.17 19.09 -18.18
N SER A 243 -1.58 17.90 -18.64
CA SER A 243 -0.89 17.20 -19.72
C SER A 243 -0.94 18.01 -21.02
N LYS A 244 0.13 17.93 -21.81
CA LYS A 244 0.28 18.64 -23.10
C LYS A 244 -0.65 18.13 -24.19
N ASP A 245 -1.53 17.19 -23.87
CA ASP A 245 -2.44 16.52 -24.81
C ASP A 245 -3.79 17.24 -24.95
N VAL A 246 -4.08 18.23 -24.08
CA VAL A 246 -5.29 19.06 -24.17
C VAL A 246 -5.13 20.11 -25.27
N GLN A 247 -6.02 20.07 -26.26
CA GLN A 247 -5.87 20.89 -27.47
C GLN A 247 -6.60 22.24 -27.40
N THR A 248 -7.68 22.35 -26.62
CA THR A 248 -8.50 23.57 -26.54
C THR A 248 -8.74 24.01 -25.09
N GLU A 249 -9.03 25.30 -24.89
CA GLU A 249 -9.38 25.85 -23.58
C GLU A 249 -10.71 25.30 -23.05
N GLU A 250 -11.66 25.01 -23.95
CA GLU A 250 -12.94 24.37 -23.62
C GLU A 250 -12.71 22.95 -23.08
N ASP A 251 -11.88 22.15 -23.76
CA ASP A 251 -11.50 20.80 -23.31
C ASP A 251 -10.82 20.84 -21.93
N PHE A 252 -9.92 21.80 -21.72
CA PHE A 252 -9.25 21.99 -20.42
C PHE A 252 -10.26 22.25 -19.30
N ASN A 253 -11.25 23.13 -19.54
CA ASN A 253 -12.29 23.44 -18.56
C ASN A 253 -13.17 22.21 -18.25
N LEU A 254 -13.52 21.41 -19.26
CA LEU A 254 -14.29 20.18 -19.07
C LEU A 254 -13.54 19.14 -18.24
N LEU A 255 -12.25 18.94 -18.52
CA LEU A 255 -11.38 18.03 -17.75
C LEU A 255 -11.21 18.51 -16.31
N LYS A 256 -11.04 19.83 -16.12
CA LYS A 256 -10.92 20.43 -14.79
C LYS A 256 -12.18 20.26 -13.94
N LEU A 257 -13.36 20.48 -14.52
CA LEU A 257 -14.65 20.24 -13.85
C LEU A 257 -14.87 18.75 -13.53
N SER A 258 -14.29 17.86 -14.34
CA SER A 258 -14.41 16.41 -14.20
C SER A 258 -13.34 15.80 -13.27
N ASN A 259 -12.37 16.58 -12.78
CA ASN A 259 -11.22 16.04 -12.05
C ASN A 259 -11.59 15.28 -10.79
N SER A 260 -12.46 15.86 -9.96
CA SER A 260 -12.87 15.24 -8.70
C SER A 260 -13.54 13.89 -8.97
N LYS A 261 -14.40 13.85 -9.99
CA LYS A 261 -15.06 12.63 -10.46
C LYS A 261 -14.08 11.62 -11.07
N ARG A 262 -13.02 12.09 -11.73
CA ARG A 262 -11.94 11.22 -12.24
C ARG A 262 -11.26 10.46 -11.11
N TYR A 263 -10.90 11.15 -10.02
CA TYR A 263 -10.34 10.53 -8.82
C TYR A 263 -11.33 9.62 -8.12
N GLU A 264 -12.61 10.01 -8.06
CA GLU A 264 -13.68 9.17 -7.49
C GLU A 264 -13.79 7.83 -8.24
N VAL A 265 -13.88 7.87 -9.57
CA VAL A 265 -13.93 6.67 -10.42
C VAL A 265 -12.66 5.84 -10.28
N LEU A 266 -11.48 6.48 -10.26
CA LEU A 266 -10.22 5.77 -10.10
C LEU A 266 -10.11 5.08 -8.73
N LYS A 267 -10.49 5.76 -7.65
CA LYS A 267 -10.54 5.16 -6.30
C LYS A 267 -11.49 3.98 -6.24
N GLU A 268 -12.68 4.09 -6.84
CA GLU A 268 -13.63 2.98 -6.89
C GLU A 268 -13.07 1.77 -7.65
N ILE A 269 -12.40 2.00 -8.78
CA ILE A 269 -11.70 0.95 -9.53
C ILE A 269 -10.62 0.29 -8.67
N LEU A 270 -9.79 1.07 -7.98
CA LEU A 270 -8.72 0.55 -7.12
C LEU A 270 -9.27 -0.24 -5.93
N VAL A 271 -10.34 0.24 -5.29
CA VAL A 271 -11.04 -0.46 -4.21
C VAL A 271 -11.63 -1.78 -4.72
N SER A 272 -12.22 -1.78 -5.92
CA SER A 272 -12.76 -3.01 -6.53
C SER A 272 -11.68 -4.05 -6.83
N LEU A 273 -10.44 -3.62 -7.07
CA LEU A 273 -9.27 -4.48 -7.24
C LEU A 273 -8.60 -4.86 -5.90
N GLY A 274 -9.18 -4.47 -4.76
CA GLY A 274 -8.72 -4.85 -3.42
C GLY A 274 -7.66 -3.93 -2.81
N LEU A 275 -7.51 -2.69 -3.29
CA LEU A 275 -6.64 -1.69 -2.66
C LEU A 275 -7.42 -0.84 -1.65
N ASN A 276 -6.73 -0.39 -0.61
CA ASN A 276 -7.25 0.57 0.35
C ASN A 276 -6.96 1.99 -0.15
N CYS A 277 -8.04 2.73 -0.42
CA CYS A 277 -8.02 4.12 -0.84
C CYS A 277 -8.53 5.07 0.26
N GLU A 278 -8.81 4.55 1.46
CA GLU A 278 -9.09 5.37 2.62
C GLU A 278 -7.81 6.12 3.02
N LEU A 279 -7.95 7.39 3.39
CA LEU A 279 -6.85 8.12 3.98
C LEU A 279 -6.61 7.53 5.36
N SER A 280 -5.60 6.68 5.51
CA SER A 280 -5.16 6.26 6.83
C SER A 280 -4.76 7.51 7.61
N GLU A 281 -5.48 7.81 8.68
CA GLU A 281 -5.02 8.80 9.63
C GLU A 281 -3.73 8.26 10.25
N ILE A 282 -2.66 9.06 10.20
CA ILE A 282 -1.42 8.71 10.89
C ILE A 282 -1.78 8.50 12.35
N PRO A 283 -1.58 7.29 12.91
CA PRO A 283 -1.98 7.03 14.28
C PRO A 283 -1.21 7.98 15.21
N PRO A 284 -1.88 8.59 16.21
CA PRO A 284 -1.22 9.50 17.12
C PRO A 284 -0.13 8.76 17.90
N LEU A 285 0.97 9.44 18.16
CA LEU A 285 2.03 8.91 19.02
C LEU A 285 1.45 8.56 20.39
N THR A 286 1.84 7.41 20.93
CA THR A 286 1.44 6.99 22.27
C THR A 286 2.49 7.40 23.30
N PRO A 287 2.09 7.59 24.57
CA PRO A 287 3.07 7.79 25.64
C PRO A 287 4.01 6.58 25.77
N ILE A 288 5.08 6.76 26.53
CA ILE A 288 5.97 5.66 26.90
C ILE A 288 5.54 5.15 28.28
N ASP A 289 5.30 3.87 28.43
CA ASP A 289 5.08 3.22 29.72
C ASP A 289 6.39 2.70 30.29
N LEU A 290 6.69 3.10 31.53
CA LEU A 290 7.78 2.54 32.32
C LEU A 290 7.30 1.26 32.99
N LEU A 291 7.61 0.12 32.39
CA LEU A 291 7.20 -1.18 32.89
C LEU A 291 8.32 -1.84 33.69
N SER A 292 7.97 -2.36 34.86
CA SER A 292 8.89 -3.07 35.74
C SER A 292 8.30 -4.40 36.19
N SER A 293 9.17 -5.37 36.44
CA SER A 293 8.73 -6.70 36.92
C SER A 293 8.53 -6.80 38.42
N ASP A 294 9.15 -5.89 39.16
CA ASP A 294 9.22 -5.93 40.61
C ASP A 294 9.01 -4.50 41.14
N GLU A 295 8.12 -4.36 42.11
CA GLU A 295 7.79 -3.08 42.73
C GLU A 295 9.00 -2.48 43.46
N GLU A 296 9.86 -3.29 44.08
CA GLU A 296 11.08 -2.82 44.73
C GLU A 296 12.08 -2.24 43.71
N ILE A 297 12.23 -2.92 42.56
CA ILE A 297 13.09 -2.44 41.46
C ILE A 297 12.51 -1.15 40.87
N HIS A 298 11.19 -1.10 40.70
CA HIS A 298 10.49 0.07 40.18
C HIS A 298 10.70 1.29 41.10
N LEU A 299 10.44 1.13 42.41
CA LEU A 299 10.64 2.20 43.40
C LEU A 299 12.10 2.63 43.51
N ALA A 300 13.05 1.69 43.46
CA ALA A 300 14.48 2.00 43.45
C ALA A 300 14.87 2.84 42.22
N PHE A 301 14.28 2.54 41.06
CA PHE A 301 14.50 3.31 39.85
C PHE A 301 13.88 4.70 39.92
N LEU A 302 12.63 4.83 40.39
CA LEU A 302 11.98 6.14 40.56
C LEU A 302 12.78 7.04 41.52
N LYS A 303 13.29 6.48 42.62
CA LYS A 303 14.16 7.21 43.54
C LYS A 303 15.48 7.66 42.90
N TRP A 304 16.06 6.83 42.03
CA TRP A 304 17.22 7.26 41.24
C TRP A 304 16.83 8.37 40.26
N LEU A 305 15.65 8.27 39.65
CA LEU A 305 15.16 9.18 38.64
C LEU A 305 14.90 10.59 39.20
N GLU A 306 14.38 10.70 40.42
CA GLU A 306 14.21 11.97 41.15
C GLU A 306 15.49 12.81 41.20
N GLY A 307 16.66 12.18 41.30
CA GLY A 307 17.96 12.86 41.30
C GLY A 307 18.49 13.23 39.91
N ASN A 308 17.82 12.80 38.85
CA ASN A 308 18.27 12.92 37.47
C ASN A 308 17.30 13.70 36.57
N VAL A 309 16.14 14.10 37.07
CA VAL A 309 15.18 14.96 36.35
C VAL A 309 15.19 16.37 36.95
N ASP A 310 14.66 17.34 36.19
CA ASP A 310 14.42 18.68 36.72
C ASP A 310 13.19 18.74 37.64
N ALA A 311 12.87 19.94 38.13
CA ALA A 311 11.74 20.17 39.03
C ALA A 311 10.36 19.84 38.41
N GLU A 312 10.28 19.73 37.08
CA GLU A 312 9.06 19.38 36.34
C GLU A 312 9.05 17.91 35.89
N GLY A 313 10.03 17.11 36.31
CA GLY A 313 10.16 15.70 35.91
C GLY A 313 10.69 15.54 34.48
N LEU A 314 11.25 16.58 33.87
CA LEU A 314 11.75 16.55 32.51
C LEU A 314 13.23 16.16 32.48
N ARG A 315 13.57 15.27 31.56
CA ARG A 315 14.94 14.93 31.18
C ARG A 315 15.15 15.33 29.73
N THR A 316 15.96 16.35 29.51
CA THR A 316 16.32 16.80 28.16
C THR A 316 17.55 16.05 27.65
N SER A 317 17.54 15.72 26.36
CA SER A 317 18.70 15.27 25.60
C SER A 317 18.84 16.12 24.33
N SER A 318 19.89 15.88 23.54
CA SER A 318 20.10 16.63 22.29
C SER A 318 19.04 16.35 21.22
N LYS A 319 18.33 15.21 21.30
CA LYS A 319 17.38 14.74 20.28
C LYS A 319 15.95 14.56 20.79
N VAL A 320 15.76 14.07 22.02
CA VAL A 320 14.43 13.84 22.60
C VAL A 320 14.40 14.27 24.07
N SER A 321 13.28 14.82 24.50
CA SER A 321 13.03 15.13 25.91
C SER A 321 12.00 14.15 26.46
N LEU A 322 12.31 13.55 27.62
CA LEU A 322 11.43 12.61 28.30
C LEU A 322 10.82 13.28 29.52
N LYS A 323 9.49 13.34 29.59
CA LYS A 323 8.77 13.93 30.73
C LYS A 323 8.17 12.83 31.59
N PHE A 324 8.73 12.58 32.76
CA PHE A 324 8.25 11.54 33.66
C PHE A 324 7.04 12.03 34.45
N VAL A 325 5.93 11.32 34.32
CA VAL A 325 4.63 11.67 34.90
C VAL A 325 4.02 10.42 35.54
N SER A 326 3.25 10.59 36.61
CA SER A 326 2.59 9.46 37.26
C SER A 326 1.57 8.80 36.34
N SER A 327 0.67 9.58 35.73
CA SER A 327 -0.40 9.07 34.87
C SER A 327 -0.53 9.88 33.58
N HIS A 328 -1.17 9.28 32.57
CA HIS A 328 -1.47 9.95 31.32
C HIS A 328 -2.64 10.94 31.48
N GLU A 329 -2.38 12.22 31.30
CA GLU A 329 -3.44 13.22 31.20
C GLU A 329 -3.77 13.48 29.73
N SER A 330 -5.06 13.47 29.36
CA SER A 330 -5.57 13.71 27.99
C SER A 330 -5.11 15.01 27.31
N LYS A 331 -4.45 15.93 28.04
CA LYS A 331 -3.92 17.20 27.53
C LYS A 331 -2.41 17.18 27.31
N MET A 332 -1.73 16.07 27.56
CA MET A 332 -0.29 16.00 27.37
C MET A 332 0.04 16.01 25.88
N GLU A 333 0.91 16.92 25.48
CA GLU A 333 1.43 16.98 24.12
C GLU A 333 2.46 15.87 23.93
N ILE A 334 2.23 15.02 22.93
CA ILE A 334 3.15 13.95 22.54
C ILE A 334 3.71 14.30 21.17
N THR A 335 5.02 14.52 21.10
CA THR A 335 5.72 14.84 19.86
C THR A 335 6.99 14.00 19.75
N PRO A 336 7.56 13.81 18.55
CA PRO A 336 8.83 13.10 18.39
C PRO A 336 10.00 13.69 19.22
N SER A 337 9.91 14.95 19.62
CA SER A 337 10.91 15.64 20.45
C SER A 337 10.56 15.71 21.94
N LEU A 338 9.31 15.43 22.32
CA LEU A 338 8.83 15.44 23.71
C LEU A 338 7.88 14.25 23.94
N MET A 339 8.37 13.25 24.66
CA MET A 339 7.61 12.03 24.97
C MET A 339 7.34 11.95 26.49
N PRO A 340 6.07 11.86 26.92
CA PRO A 340 5.75 11.57 28.30
C PRO A 340 6.07 10.10 28.63
N VAL A 341 6.62 9.88 29.82
CA VAL A 341 6.91 8.56 30.37
C VAL A 341 6.02 8.35 31.60
N ILE A 342 5.05 7.45 31.48
CA ILE A 342 4.11 7.08 32.54
C ILE A 342 4.84 6.16 33.52
N THR A 343 4.89 6.56 34.79
CA THR A 343 5.59 5.84 35.85
C THR A 343 4.67 5.04 36.74
N GLU A 344 3.37 5.27 36.75
CA GLU A 344 2.44 4.51 37.59
C GLU A 344 2.36 3.04 37.15
N MET A 345 2.55 2.13 38.10
CA MET A 345 2.39 0.70 37.86
C MET A 345 0.91 0.30 37.85
N GLY A 346 0.55 -0.62 36.95
CA GLY A 346 -0.76 -1.28 36.95
C GLY A 346 -1.85 -0.63 36.07
N SER A 347 -1.58 0.54 35.48
CA SER A 347 -2.45 1.18 34.49
C SER A 347 -2.27 0.64 33.06
N PHE A 348 -1.16 -0.07 32.81
CA PHE A 348 -0.79 -0.55 31.49
C PHE A 348 -1.64 -1.75 31.00
N SER A 349 -2.16 -1.62 29.79
CA SER A 349 -2.81 -2.68 29.03
C SER A 349 -2.51 -2.50 27.55
N SER A 350 -2.14 -3.57 26.86
CA SER A 350 -1.88 -3.57 25.41
C SER A 350 -2.38 -4.86 24.79
N GLU A 351 -2.92 -4.77 23.57
CA GLU A 351 -3.29 -5.94 22.76
C GLU A 351 -2.07 -6.61 22.12
N HIS A 352 -0.98 -5.86 21.96
CA HIS A 352 0.22 -6.29 21.23
C HIS A 352 1.36 -6.74 22.16
N PHE A 353 1.36 -6.28 23.42
CA PHE A 353 2.42 -6.61 24.38
C PHE A 353 1.87 -7.08 25.72
N SER A 354 2.36 -8.24 26.17
CA SER A 354 2.06 -8.79 27.49
C SER A 354 3.30 -8.75 28.38
N LEU A 355 3.31 -7.82 29.34
CA LEU A 355 4.37 -7.72 30.34
C LEU A 355 4.54 -9.04 31.12
N ARG A 356 3.43 -9.72 31.41
CA ARG A 356 3.45 -11.04 32.07
C ARG A 356 4.19 -12.08 31.24
N THR A 357 3.87 -12.19 29.95
CA THR A 357 4.53 -13.14 29.05
C THR A 357 6.02 -12.82 28.90
N TYR A 358 6.37 -11.54 28.78
CA TYR A 358 7.77 -11.10 28.75
C TYR A 358 8.53 -11.55 30.00
N GLN A 359 7.94 -11.39 31.19
CA GLN A 359 8.56 -11.76 32.47
C GLN A 359 8.75 -13.27 32.61
N GLU A 360 7.76 -14.07 32.23
CA GLU A 360 7.84 -15.54 32.29
C GLU A 360 9.00 -16.09 31.44
N ASN A 361 9.39 -15.37 30.39
CA ASN A 361 10.48 -15.73 29.49
C ASN A 361 11.82 -15.03 29.81
N LEU A 362 11.85 -14.10 30.77
CA LEU A 362 13.04 -13.32 31.09
C LEU A 362 14.05 -14.11 31.95
N GLN A 363 15.09 -14.64 31.32
CA GLN A 363 16.12 -15.45 32.00
C GLN A 363 17.21 -14.63 32.70
N THR A 364 17.32 -13.34 32.38
CA THR A 364 18.35 -12.45 32.93
C THR A 364 18.00 -12.02 34.36
N LYS A 365 19.03 -11.97 35.22
CA LYS A 365 18.86 -11.54 36.62
C LYS A 365 18.83 -10.03 36.81
N LYS A 366 19.54 -9.28 35.96
CA LYS A 366 19.70 -7.81 36.09
C LYS A 366 19.19 -7.02 34.87
N LEU A 367 19.45 -7.51 33.65
CA LEU A 367 19.01 -6.86 32.43
C LEU A 367 17.52 -7.10 32.18
N GLY A 368 16.81 -6.14 31.58
CA GLY A 368 15.42 -6.29 31.16
C GLY A 368 14.39 -6.24 32.29
N LYS A 369 14.80 -5.84 33.50
CA LYS A 369 13.88 -5.68 34.64
C LYS A 369 13.09 -4.37 34.62
N ILE A 370 13.54 -3.41 33.81
CA ILE A 370 12.90 -2.14 33.52
C ILE A 370 12.82 -2.01 32.00
N LEU A 371 11.66 -1.62 31.51
CA LEU A 371 11.31 -1.52 30.11
C LEU A 371 10.68 -0.16 29.86
N LEU A 372 10.98 0.41 28.70
CA LEU A 372 10.23 1.53 28.15
C LEU A 372 9.45 0.97 26.96
N PHE A 373 8.13 0.98 27.07
CA PHE A 373 7.24 0.45 26.04
C PHE A 373 6.38 1.58 25.46
N THR A 374 6.14 1.56 24.16
CA THR A 374 5.21 2.49 23.50
C THR A 374 4.63 1.77 22.28
N GLU A 375 3.33 1.93 22.02
CA GLU A 375 2.65 1.21 20.94
C GLU A 375 2.91 1.87 19.57
N VAL A 376 2.80 3.20 19.53
CA VAL A 376 2.95 4.02 18.32
C VAL A 376 4.10 4.99 18.51
N THR A 377 5.17 4.76 17.75
CA THR A 377 6.33 5.65 17.67
C THR A 377 6.80 5.82 16.24
N THR A 378 7.65 6.81 15.99
CA THR A 378 8.27 7.00 14.69
C THR A 378 9.29 5.89 14.40
N THR A 379 9.44 5.50 13.13
CA THR A 379 10.34 4.42 12.69
C THR A 379 11.81 4.67 13.00
N THR A 380 12.23 5.92 13.26
CA THR A 380 13.62 6.31 13.52
C THR A 380 13.81 7.13 14.80
N MET A 381 13.06 6.86 15.87
CA MET A 381 13.16 7.64 17.11
C MET A 381 14.52 7.42 17.82
N ASN A 382 15.23 8.51 18.11
CA ASN A 382 16.47 8.47 18.89
C ASN A 382 16.14 8.70 20.37
N LEU A 383 16.19 7.65 21.19
CA LEU A 383 15.81 7.74 22.61
C LEU A 383 16.95 8.23 23.52
N LEU A 384 18.21 7.94 23.16
CA LEU A 384 19.38 8.25 23.97
C LEU A 384 20.46 8.90 23.10
N ASP A 385 21.21 9.84 23.68
CA ASP A 385 22.47 10.31 23.12
C ASP A 385 23.51 9.22 23.42
N GLY A 386 23.95 8.51 22.37
CA GLY A 386 24.72 7.26 22.46
C GLY A 386 26.06 7.33 23.18
#